data_AF-A0AA39S1F5-F1
#
_entry.id   AF-A0AA39S1F5-F1
#
_cell.length_a   1.000
_cell.length_b   1.000
_cell.length_c   1.000
_cell.angle_alpha   90.00
_cell.angle_beta   90.00
_cell.angle_gamma   90.00
#
_symmetry.space_group_name_H-M   'P 1'
#
loop_
_entity.id
_entity.type
_entity.pdbx_description
1 polymer ?
#
loop_
_entity_poly.entity_id
_entity_poly.type
_entity_poly.pdbx_seq_one_letter_code
_entity_poly.pdbx_strand_id
1 'polypeptide(L)'
;MVEVHQHVLSVAPGAAKFFSSNQIQILHLYVNMGPQHVITVEPTDIDGSDLKNKLETTEYPFPPLTICFKFRVQNPTLSFTKSKLFTLITLSSHFFLFRKKGKHTHLTPMAARKPGLIALFDVDGTLTAPRKGTTPKMLEFMRELRKVITVGVVGGSDLIKISEQLGNSVIDDYDYVFSENGLVAHKDGKLTGTESLKSFLGDEKLKELINFTLHYIADLDIPIKRGTFIEFRSGMINVSPIGRNCSQEERDEFEKYDKVHNIRPKMVSVLREKFAHFNLTFSIGGQISFDVFPQGWDKTYCLRYLDEFQEIHFFGDKTYKGGNDHEIYESERTVGHTVTSPDDTMEQCKALFLS
;
A
#
# COMPACT_ATOMS: atom_id res chain seq x y z
N MET A 1 -11.11 23.16 -37.97
CA MET A 1 -11.75 22.58 -36.76
C MET A 1 -10.63 22.18 -35.83
N VAL A 2 -10.63 22.67 -34.59
CA VAL A 2 -9.65 22.22 -33.58
C VAL A 2 -10.39 21.24 -32.69
N GLU A 3 -10.05 19.96 -32.77
CA GLU A 3 -10.47 18.97 -31.78
C GLU A 3 -9.59 19.13 -30.54
N VAL A 4 -10.21 19.47 -29.41
CA VAL A 4 -9.51 19.51 -28.13
C VAL A 4 -9.84 18.21 -27.40
N HIS A 5 -8.81 17.44 -27.09
CA HIS A 5 -8.92 16.14 -26.43
C HIS A 5 -9.49 16.26 -25.00
N GLN A 6 -10.17 15.18 -24.59
CA GLN A 6 -10.85 14.97 -23.31
C GLN A 6 -10.09 15.56 -22.10
N HIS A 7 -10.81 16.32 -21.27
CA HIS A 7 -10.35 16.69 -19.94
C HIS A 7 -11.37 16.21 -18.89
N VAL A 8 -10.84 15.55 -17.87
CA VAL A 8 -11.54 15.10 -16.66
C VAL A 8 -11.74 16.32 -15.77
N LEU A 9 -12.98 16.72 -15.53
CA LEU A 9 -13.32 17.83 -14.63
C LEU A 9 -14.18 17.29 -13.47
N SER A 10 -13.70 17.41 -12.24
CA SER A 10 -14.54 17.23 -11.05
C SER A 10 -15.34 18.52 -10.84
N VAL A 11 -16.66 18.47 -10.96
CA VAL A 11 -17.51 19.66 -10.82
C VAL A 11 -18.32 19.57 -9.52
N ALA A 12 -18.20 20.57 -8.65
CA ALA A 12 -18.99 20.68 -7.43
C ALA A 12 -20.47 21.02 -7.74
N PRO A 13 -21.44 20.64 -6.88
CA PRO A 13 -22.85 20.90 -7.11
C PRO A 13 -23.14 22.41 -7.07
N GLY A 14 -23.46 22.99 -8.23
CA GLY A 14 -23.72 24.43 -8.37
C GLY A 14 -23.37 25.04 -9.73
N ALA A 15 -22.66 24.31 -10.59
CA ALA A 15 -22.19 24.81 -11.90
C ALA A 15 -23.27 24.96 -13.01
N ALA A 16 -24.55 24.81 -12.69
CA ALA A 16 -25.64 24.85 -13.68
C ALA A 16 -26.22 26.26 -13.93
N LYS A 17 -25.42 27.33 -13.78
CA LYS A 17 -25.88 28.70 -14.01
C LYS A 17 -24.89 29.63 -14.74
N PHE A 18 -23.96 29.08 -15.51
CA PHE A 18 -22.93 29.89 -16.19
C PHE A 18 -22.88 29.80 -17.71
N PHE A 19 -23.83 29.14 -18.37
CA PHE A 19 -23.80 28.97 -19.82
C PHE A 19 -24.99 29.64 -20.51
N SER A 20 -25.09 30.96 -20.37
CA SER A 20 -25.81 31.81 -21.32
C SER A 20 -24.88 32.92 -21.82
N SER A 21 -23.88 32.56 -22.62
CA SER A 21 -23.21 33.55 -23.47
C SER A 21 -22.95 32.93 -24.84
N ASN A 22 -23.26 33.69 -25.89
CA ASN A 22 -23.29 33.29 -27.30
C ASN A 22 -21.89 32.94 -27.90
N GLN A 23 -21.01 32.25 -27.17
CA GLN A 23 -19.63 32.01 -27.61
C GLN A 23 -19.17 30.53 -27.53
N ILE A 24 -19.90 29.66 -26.82
CA ILE A 24 -19.54 28.25 -26.64
C ILE A 24 -20.78 27.37 -26.84
N GLN A 25 -20.66 26.35 -27.70
CA GLN A 25 -21.71 25.36 -27.93
C GLN A 25 -21.27 24.00 -27.35
N ILE A 26 -22.06 23.41 -26.46
CA ILE A 26 -21.82 22.06 -25.92
C ILE A 26 -22.29 21.05 -26.96
N LEU A 27 -21.41 20.12 -27.36
CA LEU A 27 -21.69 19.11 -28.37
C LEU A 27 -22.11 17.78 -27.75
N HIS A 28 -21.50 17.36 -26.64
CA HIS A 28 -21.86 16.13 -25.94
C HIS A 28 -21.54 16.21 -24.44
N LEU A 29 -22.41 15.60 -23.63
CA LEU A 29 -22.22 15.35 -22.21
C LEU A 29 -21.95 13.85 -22.00
N TYR A 30 -20.89 13.52 -21.27
CA TYR A 30 -20.61 12.15 -20.87
C TYR A 30 -20.55 12.06 -19.35
N VAL A 31 -21.33 11.14 -18.79
CA VAL A 31 -21.25 10.77 -17.37
C VAL A 31 -20.62 9.39 -17.30
N ASN A 32 -19.40 9.30 -16.76
CA ASN A 32 -18.70 8.05 -16.56
C ASN A 32 -19.00 7.53 -15.14
N MET A 33 -19.66 6.38 -15.06
CA MET A 33 -20.06 5.71 -13.81
C MET A 33 -19.28 4.41 -13.56
N GLY A 34 -18.16 4.19 -14.25
CA GLY A 34 -17.33 3.00 -14.13
C GLY A 34 -17.09 2.29 -15.48
N PRO A 35 -16.29 1.21 -15.50
CA PRO A 35 -15.71 0.65 -16.72
C PRO A 35 -16.70 0.04 -17.73
N GLN A 36 -18.00 0.00 -17.45
CA GLN A 36 -19.03 -0.55 -18.36
C GLN A 36 -20.25 0.33 -18.59
N HIS A 37 -20.30 1.57 -18.07
CA HIS A 37 -21.49 2.42 -18.18
C HIS A 37 -21.14 3.83 -18.64
N VAL A 38 -21.53 4.16 -19.88
CA VAL A 38 -21.46 5.50 -20.47
C VAL A 38 -22.88 5.92 -20.87
N ILE A 39 -23.41 6.96 -20.24
CA ILE A 39 -24.66 7.59 -20.69
C ILE A 39 -24.30 8.73 -21.63
N THR A 40 -24.81 8.67 -22.86
CA THR A 40 -24.69 9.74 -23.85
C THR A 40 -26.01 10.51 -23.89
N VAL A 41 -25.97 11.83 -23.69
CA VAL A 41 -27.15 12.70 -23.82
C VAL A 41 -26.98 13.55 -25.08
N GLU A 42 -27.96 13.51 -25.98
CA GLU A 42 -27.95 14.29 -27.21
C GLU A 42 -28.30 15.77 -26.95
N PRO A 43 -27.79 16.71 -27.78
CA PRO A 43 -27.87 18.15 -27.51
C PRO A 43 -29.28 18.73 -27.44
N THR A 44 -30.28 18.06 -28.02
CA THR A 44 -31.66 18.53 -28.07
C THR A 44 -32.39 18.42 -26.73
N ASP A 45 -31.84 17.68 -25.77
CA ASP A 45 -32.52 17.35 -24.51
C ASP A 45 -32.06 18.20 -23.31
N ILE A 46 -31.31 19.29 -23.55
CA ILE A 46 -30.79 20.12 -22.47
C ILE A 46 -31.76 21.28 -22.18
N ASP A 47 -32.91 20.94 -21.58
CA ASP A 47 -33.52 21.86 -20.61
C ASP A 47 -32.92 21.54 -19.23
N GLY A 48 -32.34 22.54 -18.57
CA GLY A 48 -31.56 22.37 -17.33
C GLY A 48 -32.37 21.79 -16.15
N SER A 49 -33.70 21.76 -16.29
CA SER A 49 -34.65 21.13 -15.36
C SER A 49 -34.63 19.59 -15.45
N ASP A 50 -34.40 19.02 -16.63
CA ASP A 50 -34.60 17.60 -16.91
C ASP A 50 -33.36 16.75 -16.53
N LEU A 51 -32.17 17.33 -16.69
CA LEU A 51 -30.89 16.73 -16.27
C LEU A 51 -30.81 16.58 -14.74
N LYS A 52 -31.37 17.55 -14.01
CA LYS A 52 -31.42 17.55 -12.54
C LYS A 52 -32.35 16.45 -12.02
N ASN A 53 -33.53 16.29 -12.63
CA ASN A 53 -34.47 15.22 -12.26
C ASN A 53 -33.91 13.83 -12.56
N LYS A 54 -33.20 13.62 -13.68
CA LYS A 54 -32.57 12.32 -14.00
C LYS A 54 -31.45 11.95 -13.02
N LEU A 55 -30.67 12.92 -12.55
CA LEU A 55 -29.60 12.69 -11.58
C LEU A 55 -30.10 12.54 -10.14
N GLU A 56 -31.21 13.20 -9.77
CA GLU A 56 -31.81 13.10 -8.42
C GLU A 56 -32.65 11.83 -8.23
N THR A 57 -33.08 11.15 -9.31
CA THR A 57 -33.93 9.94 -9.25
C THR A 57 -33.16 8.62 -9.32
N THR A 58 -31.85 8.66 -9.50
CA THR A 58 -30.99 7.46 -9.50
C THR A 58 -30.28 7.32 -8.16
N GLU A 59 -30.76 6.42 -7.29
CA GLU A 59 -30.01 6.01 -6.09
C GLU A 59 -28.77 5.21 -6.54
N TYR A 60 -27.58 5.81 -6.44
CA TYR A 60 -26.31 5.12 -6.63
C TYR A 60 -25.42 5.26 -5.38
N PRO A 61 -24.85 4.16 -4.85
CA PRO A 61 -24.20 4.16 -3.54
C PRO A 61 -22.70 4.51 -3.53
N PHE A 62 -22.11 5.10 -4.58
CA PHE A 62 -20.65 5.36 -4.63
C PHE A 62 -20.26 6.73 -5.25
N PRO A 63 -19.30 7.48 -4.67
CA PRO A 63 -18.53 8.51 -5.39
C PRO A 63 -17.21 7.95 -5.96
N PRO A 64 -16.58 8.58 -6.99
CA PRO A 64 -16.93 9.86 -7.62
C PRO A 64 -17.46 9.73 -9.06
N LEU A 65 -18.51 10.48 -9.38
CA LEU A 65 -18.98 10.72 -10.75
C LEU A 65 -17.98 11.57 -11.52
N THR A 66 -17.48 11.08 -12.66
CA THR A 66 -16.67 11.89 -13.58
C THR A 66 -17.55 12.42 -14.70
N ILE A 67 -17.64 13.75 -14.83
CA ILE A 67 -18.40 14.41 -15.91
C ILE A 67 -17.41 15.02 -16.91
N CYS A 68 -17.51 14.60 -18.16
CA CYS A 68 -16.69 15.10 -19.26
C CYS A 68 -17.55 15.93 -20.23
N PHE A 69 -17.03 17.08 -20.65
CA PHE A 69 -17.70 17.97 -21.61
C PHE A 69 -16.94 18.02 -22.93
N LYS A 70 -17.63 17.85 -24.07
CA LYS A 70 -17.10 18.20 -25.40
C LYS A 70 -17.78 19.47 -25.86
N PHE A 71 -17.01 20.53 -26.10
CA PHE A 71 -17.54 21.83 -26.55
C PHE A 71 -16.84 22.33 -27.82
N ARG A 72 -17.55 23.16 -28.57
CA ARG A 72 -17.09 23.85 -29.78
C ARG A 72 -17.05 25.35 -29.54
N VAL A 73 -15.91 25.97 -29.83
CA VAL A 73 -15.75 27.43 -29.82
C VAL A 73 -16.12 27.97 -31.20
N GLN A 74 -17.06 28.92 -31.26
CA GLN A 74 -17.60 29.42 -32.54
C GLN A 74 -16.76 30.55 -33.19
N ASN A 75 -15.75 31.10 -32.52
CA ASN A 75 -14.96 32.22 -33.05
C ASN A 75 -13.43 31.96 -33.01
N PRO A 76 -12.74 31.80 -34.16
CA PRO A 76 -11.36 31.31 -34.21
C PRO A 76 -10.27 32.37 -33.98
N THR A 77 -10.61 33.65 -33.77
CA THR A 77 -9.64 34.75 -33.56
C THR A 77 -9.30 35.03 -32.09
N LEU A 78 -9.90 34.32 -31.14
CA LEU A 78 -9.56 34.41 -29.72
C LEU A 78 -8.49 33.37 -29.35
N SER A 79 -7.25 33.81 -29.12
CA SER A 79 -6.22 32.94 -28.53
C SER A 79 -6.52 32.70 -27.04
N PHE A 80 -6.89 31.48 -26.68
CA PHE A 80 -7.03 31.06 -25.30
C PHE A 80 -5.74 30.35 -24.86
N THR A 81 -4.92 31.02 -24.05
CA THR A 81 -3.81 30.36 -23.34
C THR A 81 -4.39 29.48 -22.22
N LYS A 82 -3.88 28.24 -22.06
CA LYS A 82 -4.33 27.24 -21.05
C LYS A 82 -4.58 27.82 -19.65
N SER A 83 -3.81 28.82 -19.25
CA SER A 83 -3.96 29.53 -17.97
C SER A 83 -5.30 30.28 -17.81
N LYS A 84 -5.83 30.94 -18.86
CA LYS A 84 -7.08 31.72 -18.76
C LYS A 84 -8.32 30.85 -18.62
N LEU A 85 -8.30 29.63 -19.16
CA LEU A 85 -9.40 28.67 -18.98
C LEU A 85 -9.45 28.14 -17.54
N PHE A 86 -8.29 27.92 -16.92
CA PHE A 86 -8.18 27.53 -15.51
C PHE A 86 -8.60 28.63 -14.54
N THR A 87 -8.23 29.88 -14.81
CA THR A 87 -8.59 31.04 -13.97
C THR A 87 -10.10 31.33 -13.98
N LEU A 88 -10.78 31.10 -15.11
CA LEU A 88 -12.24 31.28 -15.19
C LEU A 88 -13.00 30.23 -14.34
N ILE A 89 -12.40 29.06 -14.11
CA ILE A 89 -12.98 27.95 -13.33
C ILE A 89 -12.67 28.09 -11.83
N THR A 90 -11.60 28.80 -11.46
CA THR A 90 -11.18 29.00 -10.05
C THR A 90 -11.77 30.25 -9.39
N LEU A 91 -12.40 31.15 -10.13
CA LEU A 91 -12.93 32.41 -9.59
C LEU A 91 -14.33 32.34 -8.94
N SER A 92 -14.86 31.14 -8.64
CA SER A 92 -16.12 30.99 -7.89
C SER A 92 -15.93 30.47 -6.45
N SER A 93 -14.70 30.26 -5.98
CA SER A 93 -14.43 29.64 -4.68
C SER A 93 -14.52 30.60 -3.47
N HIS A 94 -14.87 31.87 -3.67
CA HIS A 94 -15.04 32.83 -2.58
C HIS A 94 -16.36 33.57 -2.74
N PHE A 95 -17.45 32.98 -2.27
CA PHE A 95 -18.65 33.66 -1.73
C PHE A 95 -19.74 32.58 -1.54
N PHE A 96 -19.95 32.10 -0.32
CA PHE A 96 -21.27 31.98 0.32
C PHE A 96 -21.13 31.30 1.70
N LEU A 97 -20.76 32.13 2.67
CA LEU A 97 -21.18 31.97 4.06
C LEU A 97 -22.68 32.30 4.15
N PHE A 98 -23.44 31.52 4.92
CA PHE A 98 -24.75 31.84 5.52
C PHE A 98 -25.92 32.25 4.60
N ARG A 99 -26.85 31.31 4.38
CA ARG A 99 -28.27 31.43 4.80
C ARG A 99 -29.05 30.15 4.45
N LYS A 100 -29.23 29.27 5.44
CA LYS A 100 -30.42 28.41 5.50
C LYS A 100 -30.96 28.51 6.92
N LYS A 101 -32.05 29.25 7.08
CA LYS A 101 -32.89 29.19 8.29
C LYS A 101 -33.49 27.78 8.34
N GLY A 102 -33.33 27.11 9.48
CA GLY A 102 -34.12 25.93 9.84
C GLY A 102 -33.30 24.64 9.92
N LYS A 103 -33.11 24.19 11.18
CA LYS A 103 -32.47 22.96 11.66
C LYS A 103 -30.94 22.99 11.66
N HIS A 104 -30.40 23.38 12.81
CA HIS A 104 -29.02 23.11 13.22
C HIS A 104 -28.76 21.59 13.16
N THR A 105 -28.23 21.10 12.06
CA THR A 105 -27.35 19.94 12.11
C THR A 105 -25.99 20.49 12.52
N HIS A 106 -25.59 20.22 13.76
CA HIS A 106 -24.20 20.36 14.15
C HIS A 106 -23.35 19.55 13.15
N LEU A 107 -22.68 20.25 12.23
CA LEU A 107 -21.47 19.70 11.62
C LEU A 107 -20.46 19.68 12.76
N THR A 108 -20.39 18.55 13.44
CA THR A 108 -19.30 18.26 14.37
C THR A 108 -18.01 18.50 13.59
N PRO A 109 -17.08 19.33 14.08
CA PRO A 109 -15.75 19.40 13.51
C PRO A 109 -15.24 17.94 13.40
N MET A 110 -14.77 17.51 12.23
CA MET A 110 -13.97 16.28 12.19
C MET A 110 -12.90 16.47 13.25
N ALA A 111 -12.90 15.62 14.28
CA ALA A 111 -11.88 15.66 15.30
C ALA A 111 -10.54 15.64 14.57
N ALA A 112 -9.69 16.64 14.83
CA ALA A 112 -8.35 16.62 14.28
C ALA A 112 -7.69 15.31 14.73
N ARG A 113 -7.07 14.58 13.80
CA ARG A 113 -6.34 13.35 14.14
C ARG A 113 -5.42 13.61 15.33
N LYS A 114 -5.29 12.65 16.24
CA LYS A 114 -4.35 12.76 17.37
C LYS A 114 -2.95 13.01 16.79
N PRO A 115 -2.36 14.21 16.95
CA PRO A 115 -1.09 14.54 16.31
C PRO A 115 0.05 13.75 16.97
N GLY A 116 1.04 13.35 16.19
CA GLY A 116 2.22 12.64 16.70
C GLY A 116 1.99 11.18 17.08
N LEU A 117 0.83 10.60 16.76
CA LEU A 117 0.51 9.19 17.00
C LEU A 117 0.25 8.44 15.68
N ILE A 118 0.81 7.23 15.59
CA ILE A 118 0.58 6.26 14.51
C ILE A 118 0.35 4.86 15.07
N ALA A 119 -0.53 4.10 14.43
CA ALA A 119 -0.63 2.65 14.61
C ALA A 119 -0.15 1.92 13.35
N LEU A 120 0.82 1.05 13.52
CA LEU A 120 1.34 0.13 12.51
C LEU A 120 0.73 -1.26 12.69
N PHE A 121 0.40 -1.89 11.57
CA PHE A 121 -0.20 -3.21 11.56
C PHE A 121 0.62 -4.15 10.68
N ASP A 122 0.97 -5.31 11.21
CA ASP A 122 1.24 -6.46 10.35
C ASP A 122 0.00 -6.80 9.50
N VAL A 123 0.19 -7.55 8.41
CA VAL A 123 -0.89 -7.88 7.47
C VAL A 123 -1.51 -9.25 7.78
N ASP A 124 -0.72 -10.32 7.76
CA ASP A 124 -1.19 -11.71 7.68
C ASP A 124 -1.34 -12.35 9.06
N GLY A 125 -2.58 -12.54 9.52
CA GLY A 125 -2.90 -12.95 10.90
C GLY A 125 -3.33 -11.76 11.76
N THR A 126 -2.96 -10.54 11.37
CA THR A 126 -3.22 -9.29 12.10
C THR A 126 -4.39 -8.51 11.50
N LEU A 127 -4.34 -8.14 10.21
CA LEU A 127 -5.45 -7.48 9.52
C LEU A 127 -6.31 -8.47 8.72
N THR A 128 -5.71 -9.56 8.26
CA THR A 128 -6.41 -10.61 7.51
C THR A 128 -6.26 -11.96 8.20
N ALA A 129 -7.16 -12.89 7.88
CA ALA A 129 -6.91 -14.28 8.24
C ALA A 129 -5.71 -14.82 7.42
N PRO A 130 -4.93 -15.78 7.95
CA PRO A 130 -3.74 -16.27 7.29
C PRO A 130 -3.96 -16.66 5.81
N ARG A 131 -3.22 -16.02 4.91
CA ARG A 131 -3.23 -16.17 3.45
C ARG A 131 -4.59 -15.91 2.78
N LYS A 132 -5.44 -15.08 3.39
CA LYS A 132 -6.74 -14.68 2.85
C LYS A 132 -6.81 -13.18 2.64
N GLY A 133 -7.76 -12.78 1.79
CA GLY A 133 -8.16 -11.38 1.63
C GLY A 133 -8.82 -10.84 2.89
N THR A 134 -8.71 -9.54 3.07
CA THR A 134 -9.35 -8.79 4.15
C THR A 134 -10.87 -8.82 4.04
N THR A 135 -11.54 -8.68 5.18
CA THR A 135 -12.99 -8.65 5.21
C THR A 135 -13.51 -7.22 5.01
N PRO A 136 -14.72 -7.02 4.44
CA PRO A 136 -15.33 -5.70 4.36
C PRO A 136 -15.46 -5.01 5.73
N LYS A 137 -15.70 -5.79 6.79
CA LYS A 137 -15.76 -5.33 8.18
C LYS A 137 -14.43 -4.70 8.61
N MET A 138 -13.30 -5.35 8.32
CA MET A 138 -11.97 -4.83 8.65
C MET A 138 -11.64 -3.59 7.82
N LEU A 139 -11.93 -3.59 6.51
CA LEU A 139 -11.70 -2.41 5.66
C LEU A 139 -12.44 -1.18 6.17
N GLU A 140 -13.71 -1.34 6.53
CA GLU A 140 -14.50 -0.24 7.09
C GLU A 140 -13.95 0.22 8.44
N PHE A 141 -13.55 -0.72 9.30
CA PHE A 141 -12.90 -0.40 10.56
C PHE A 141 -11.61 0.43 10.38
N MET A 142 -10.73 0.03 9.46
CA MET A 142 -9.48 0.76 9.20
C MET A 142 -9.76 2.16 8.66
N ARG A 143 -10.80 2.35 7.84
CA ARG A 143 -11.23 3.67 7.38
C ARG A 143 -11.70 4.56 8.53
N GLU A 144 -12.49 4.04 9.46
CA GLU A 144 -12.92 4.79 10.64
C GLU A 144 -11.75 5.10 11.57
N LEU A 145 -10.85 4.14 11.79
CA LEU A 145 -9.65 4.34 12.62
C LEU A 145 -8.74 5.44 12.04
N ARG A 146 -8.56 5.45 10.71
CA ARG A 146 -7.79 6.46 9.98
C ARG A 146 -8.35 7.89 10.08
N LYS A 147 -9.62 8.06 10.46
CA LYS A 147 -10.16 9.40 10.74
C LYS A 147 -9.67 9.95 12.08
N VAL A 148 -9.28 9.07 13.01
CA VAL A 148 -8.92 9.43 14.39
C VAL A 148 -7.40 9.47 14.58
N ILE A 149 -6.66 8.55 13.94
CA ILE A 149 -5.21 8.42 14.08
C ILE A 149 -4.55 8.20 12.72
N THR A 150 -3.22 8.36 12.65
CA THR A 150 -2.45 7.92 11.49
C THR A 150 -2.36 6.39 11.50
N VAL A 151 -2.60 5.76 10.35
CA VAL A 151 -2.51 4.29 10.23
C VAL A 151 -1.50 3.89 9.16
N GLY A 152 -0.71 2.87 9.46
CA GLY A 152 0.25 2.30 8.52
C GLY A 152 0.23 0.77 8.52
N VAL A 153 0.62 0.17 7.40
CA VAL A 153 0.81 -1.29 7.31
C VAL A 153 2.26 -1.62 7.07
N VAL A 154 2.76 -2.71 7.67
CA VAL A 154 4.11 -3.21 7.47
C VAL A 154 4.10 -4.72 7.24
N GLY A 155 4.63 -5.16 6.11
CA GLY A 155 4.69 -6.58 5.76
C GLY A 155 6.03 -6.96 5.13
N GLY A 156 6.49 -8.18 5.38
CA GLY A 156 7.69 -8.73 4.72
C GLY A 156 7.47 -9.10 3.26
N SER A 157 6.21 -9.13 2.81
CA SER A 157 5.84 -9.39 1.42
C SER A 157 6.03 -8.16 0.53
N ASP A 158 6.15 -8.39 -0.77
CA ASP A 158 6.04 -7.33 -1.78
C ASP A 158 4.67 -6.66 -1.77
N LEU A 159 4.58 -5.49 -2.39
CA LEU A 159 3.36 -4.70 -2.47
C LEU A 159 2.22 -5.45 -3.19
N ILE A 160 2.53 -6.32 -4.15
CA ILE A 160 1.51 -7.07 -4.90
C ILE A 160 0.75 -7.99 -3.95
N LYS A 161 1.46 -8.77 -3.13
CA LYS A 161 0.85 -9.65 -2.13
C LYS A 161 0.09 -8.88 -1.05
N ILE A 162 0.65 -7.76 -0.59
CA ILE A 162 -0.09 -6.89 0.35
C ILE A 162 -1.39 -6.39 -0.30
N SER A 163 -1.37 -6.03 -1.58
CA SER A 163 -2.55 -5.58 -2.34
C SER A 163 -3.55 -6.72 -2.58
N GLU A 164 -3.10 -7.95 -2.82
CA GLU A 164 -3.97 -9.13 -2.90
C GLU A 164 -4.74 -9.35 -1.59
N GLN A 165 -4.11 -9.04 -0.45
CA GLN A 165 -4.72 -9.20 0.87
C GLN A 165 -5.59 -8.00 1.28
N LEU A 166 -5.14 -6.77 1.05
CA LEU A 166 -5.79 -5.56 1.56
C LEU A 166 -6.60 -4.78 0.51
N GLY A 167 -6.51 -5.18 -0.77
CA GLY A 167 -7.15 -4.52 -1.90
C GLY A 167 -6.17 -3.66 -2.71
N ASN A 168 -6.55 -3.41 -3.97
CA ASN A 168 -5.69 -2.72 -4.95
C ASN A 168 -5.44 -1.24 -4.63
N SER A 169 -6.24 -0.63 -3.73
CA SER A 169 -6.12 0.76 -3.29
C SER A 169 -5.28 0.92 -2.02
N VAL A 170 -4.53 -0.10 -1.59
CA VAL A 170 -3.82 -0.10 -0.31
C VAL A 170 -2.92 1.13 -0.08
N ILE A 171 -2.25 1.63 -1.12
CA ILE A 171 -1.36 2.81 -1.02
C ILE A 171 -2.14 4.10 -0.72
N ASP A 172 -3.42 4.15 -1.10
CA ASP A 172 -4.32 5.28 -0.85
C ASP A 172 -5.16 5.09 0.41
N ASP A 173 -5.43 3.84 0.81
CA ASP A 173 -6.28 3.49 1.95
C ASP A 173 -5.58 3.71 3.31
N TYR A 174 -4.26 3.60 3.34
CA TYR A 174 -3.43 3.80 4.54
C TYR A 174 -2.53 5.04 4.38
N ASP A 175 -2.17 5.69 5.49
CA ASP A 175 -1.27 6.84 5.44
C ASP A 175 0.17 6.39 5.14
N TYR A 176 0.56 5.20 5.63
CA TYR A 176 1.84 4.55 5.33
C TYR A 176 1.66 3.11 4.85
N VAL A 177 2.43 2.72 3.83
CA VAL A 177 2.50 1.32 3.36
C VAL A 177 3.96 0.92 3.21
N PHE A 178 4.39 -0.01 4.07
CA PHE A 178 5.75 -0.55 4.11
C PHE A 178 5.74 -2.01 3.62
N SER A 179 6.04 -2.20 2.34
CA SER A 179 6.31 -3.52 1.77
C SER A 179 7.77 -3.90 1.95
N GLU A 180 8.04 -5.20 1.97
CA GLU A 180 9.39 -5.75 2.20
C GLU A 180 10.05 -5.14 3.45
N ASN A 181 9.31 -5.14 4.56
CA ASN A 181 9.69 -4.55 5.85
C ASN A 181 9.95 -3.03 5.84
N GLY A 182 9.56 -2.33 4.77
CA GLY A 182 9.81 -0.90 4.58
C GLY A 182 10.99 -0.60 3.66
N LEU A 183 11.58 -1.61 3.03
CA LEU A 183 12.52 -1.38 1.91
C LEU A 183 11.84 -0.62 0.79
N VAL A 184 10.55 -0.88 0.55
CA VAL A 184 9.69 -0.06 -0.31
C VAL A 184 8.63 0.60 0.57
N ALA A 185 8.72 1.92 0.69
CA ALA A 185 7.89 2.73 1.57
C ALA A 185 7.05 3.73 0.76
N HIS A 186 5.75 3.74 1.04
CA HIS A 186 4.81 4.75 0.53
C HIS A 186 4.22 5.55 1.70
N LYS A 187 4.07 6.86 1.49
CA LYS A 187 3.37 7.79 2.38
C LYS A 187 2.38 8.62 1.56
N ASP A 188 1.13 8.69 1.99
CA ASP A 188 0.07 9.46 1.33
C ASP A 188 -0.02 9.20 -0.19
N GLY A 189 -0.05 7.93 -0.58
CA GLY A 189 -0.13 7.54 -1.98
C GLY A 189 1.20 7.61 -2.76
N LYS A 190 2.28 8.12 -2.15
CA LYS A 190 3.55 8.44 -2.85
C LYS A 190 4.71 7.60 -2.35
N LEU A 191 5.55 7.14 -3.28
CA LEU A 191 6.79 6.46 -2.95
C LEU A 191 7.74 7.43 -2.23
N THR A 192 8.15 7.09 -1.01
CA THR A 192 9.05 7.88 -0.16
C THR A 192 10.42 7.23 0.03
N GLY A 193 10.51 5.90 -0.13
CA GLY A 193 11.76 5.17 0.01
C GLY A 193 11.75 3.89 -0.82
N THR A 194 12.90 3.58 -1.41
CA THR A 194 13.18 2.29 -2.04
C THR A 194 14.62 1.95 -1.77
N GLU A 195 14.87 0.75 -1.24
CA GLU A 195 16.21 0.21 -1.04
C GLU A 195 16.26 -1.23 -1.55
N SER A 196 17.44 -1.68 -1.98
CA SER A 196 17.67 -3.05 -2.42
C SER A 196 18.99 -3.57 -1.88
N LEU A 197 19.09 -4.89 -1.74
CA LEU A 197 20.33 -5.55 -1.31
C LEU A 197 21.50 -5.16 -2.22
N LYS A 198 21.23 -5.02 -3.52
CA LYS A 198 22.22 -4.58 -4.50
C LYS A 198 22.74 -3.18 -4.23
N SER A 199 21.86 -2.21 -4.05
CA SER A 199 22.27 -0.83 -3.76
C SER A 199 22.97 -0.70 -2.41
N PHE A 200 22.56 -1.50 -1.41
CA PHE A 200 23.14 -1.48 -0.07
C PHE A 200 24.54 -2.12 0.01
N LEU A 201 24.71 -3.34 -0.51
CA LEU A 201 25.99 -4.07 -0.42
C LEU A 201 26.96 -3.73 -1.56
N GLY A 202 26.45 -3.43 -2.75
CA GLY A 202 27.23 -3.29 -3.97
C GLY A 202 27.63 -4.64 -4.61
N ASP A 203 27.90 -4.60 -5.91
CA ASP A 203 28.15 -5.80 -6.73
C ASP A 203 29.41 -6.58 -6.28
N GLU A 204 30.45 -5.91 -5.77
CA GLU A 204 31.68 -6.59 -5.33
C GLU A 204 31.46 -7.49 -4.11
N LYS A 205 30.79 -6.98 -3.07
CA LYS A 205 30.46 -7.77 -1.87
C LYS A 205 29.47 -8.88 -2.20
N LEU A 206 28.49 -8.59 -3.06
CA LEU A 206 27.52 -9.59 -3.51
C LEU A 206 28.19 -10.73 -4.27
N LYS A 207 29.08 -10.41 -5.20
CA LYS A 207 29.87 -11.39 -5.95
C LYS A 207 30.70 -12.26 -5.01
N GLU A 208 31.34 -11.67 -4.00
CA GLU A 208 32.11 -12.41 -2.99
C GLU A 208 31.24 -13.40 -2.20
N LEU A 209 30.10 -12.92 -1.68
CA LEU A 209 29.13 -13.73 -0.95
C LEU A 209 28.59 -14.89 -1.80
N ILE A 210 28.15 -14.58 -3.03
CA ILE A 210 27.56 -15.54 -3.96
C ILE A 210 28.59 -16.59 -4.39
N ASN A 211 29.80 -16.18 -4.79
CA ASN A 211 30.84 -17.11 -5.21
C ASN A 211 31.19 -18.10 -4.09
N PHE A 212 31.41 -17.60 -2.87
CA PHE A 212 31.70 -18.48 -1.75
C PHE A 212 30.54 -19.44 -1.45
N THR A 213 29.30 -18.93 -1.47
CA THR A 213 28.10 -19.75 -1.22
C THR A 213 27.95 -20.84 -2.27
N LEU A 214 28.18 -20.54 -3.56
CA LEU A 214 28.12 -21.52 -4.64
C LEU A 214 29.21 -22.58 -4.51
N HIS A 215 30.45 -22.20 -4.20
CA HIS A 215 31.53 -23.16 -3.93
C HIS A 215 31.19 -24.07 -2.75
N TYR A 216 30.72 -23.50 -1.63
CA TYR A 216 30.31 -24.28 -0.47
C TYR A 216 29.21 -25.30 -0.83
N ILE A 217 28.19 -24.88 -1.59
CA ILE A 217 27.11 -25.78 -2.01
C ILE A 217 27.61 -26.84 -3.00
N ALA A 218 28.56 -26.51 -3.88
CA ALA A 218 29.14 -27.47 -4.82
C ALA A 218 29.81 -28.63 -4.08
N ASP A 219 30.60 -28.33 -3.05
CA ASP A 219 31.37 -29.31 -2.25
C ASP A 219 30.52 -30.03 -1.19
N LEU A 220 29.30 -29.55 -0.92
CA LEU A 220 28.43 -30.13 0.09
C LEU A 220 27.96 -31.54 -0.31
N ASP A 221 28.22 -32.54 0.52
CA ASP A 221 27.71 -33.90 0.31
C ASP A 221 26.33 -34.06 0.96
N ILE A 222 25.29 -34.09 0.12
CA ILE A 222 23.89 -34.34 0.53
C ILE A 222 23.21 -35.28 -0.48
N PRO A 223 22.20 -36.07 -0.08
CA PRO A 223 21.62 -37.10 -0.93
C PRO A 223 21.05 -36.58 -2.26
N ILE A 224 20.49 -35.37 -2.25
CA ILE A 224 19.78 -34.79 -3.38
C ILE A 224 20.22 -33.32 -3.56
N LYS A 225 20.54 -32.95 -4.80
CA LYS A 225 20.67 -31.57 -5.27
C LYS A 225 19.76 -31.37 -6.49
N ARG A 226 19.14 -30.19 -6.60
CA ARG A 226 18.26 -29.78 -7.71
C ARG A 226 18.80 -28.49 -8.32
N GLY A 227 18.05 -27.41 -8.25
CA GLY A 227 18.41 -26.11 -8.83
C GLY A 227 17.81 -24.95 -8.03
N THR A 228 18.22 -23.73 -8.37
CA THR A 228 17.92 -22.51 -7.59
C THR A 228 18.44 -22.63 -6.17
N PHE A 229 19.76 -22.79 -6.05
CA PHE A 229 20.49 -22.83 -4.78
C PHE A 229 20.60 -21.45 -4.13
N ILE A 230 20.64 -20.41 -4.95
CA ILE A 230 20.65 -19.01 -4.55
C ILE A 230 19.53 -18.33 -5.33
N GLU A 231 18.58 -17.74 -4.61
CA GLU A 231 17.51 -16.91 -5.17
C GLU A 231 17.72 -15.48 -4.69
N PHE A 232 18.05 -14.58 -5.63
CA PHE A 232 18.22 -13.17 -5.35
C PHE A 232 16.86 -12.48 -5.34
N ARG A 233 16.53 -11.79 -4.24
CA ARG A 233 15.32 -10.97 -4.09
C ARG A 233 15.71 -9.51 -3.88
N SER A 234 14.73 -8.61 -3.88
CA SER A 234 15.00 -7.17 -3.72
C SER A 234 15.74 -6.89 -2.41
N GLY A 235 15.26 -7.45 -1.29
CA GLY A 235 15.80 -7.19 0.05
C GLY A 235 16.78 -8.23 0.60
N MET A 236 16.93 -9.39 -0.05
CA MET A 236 17.61 -10.53 0.55
C MET A 236 18.07 -11.54 -0.49
N ILE A 237 18.93 -12.47 -0.06
CA ILE A 237 19.23 -13.69 -0.80
C ILE A 237 18.66 -14.87 -0.01
N ASN A 238 17.87 -15.71 -0.67
CA ASN A 238 17.47 -17.00 -0.11
C ASN A 238 18.46 -18.07 -0.58
N VAL A 239 19.04 -18.82 0.36
CA VAL A 239 20.00 -19.90 0.09
C VAL A 239 19.38 -21.25 0.45
N SER A 240 19.41 -22.19 -0.48
CA SER A 240 18.87 -23.54 -0.33
C SER A 240 19.92 -24.58 -0.72
N PRO A 241 20.45 -25.39 0.21
CA PRO A 241 21.47 -26.40 -0.12
C PRO A 241 20.98 -27.47 -1.10
N ILE A 242 19.75 -27.94 -0.96
CA ILE A 242 19.10 -28.88 -1.91
C ILE A 242 18.68 -28.17 -3.21
N GLY A 243 18.41 -26.86 -3.17
CA GLY A 243 17.86 -26.06 -4.27
C GLY A 243 16.32 -25.99 -4.23
N ARG A 244 15.75 -24.81 -4.50
CA ARG A 244 14.29 -24.55 -4.39
C ARG A 244 13.43 -25.29 -5.41
N ASN A 245 14.03 -25.78 -6.50
CA ASN A 245 13.32 -26.52 -7.55
C ASN A 245 13.02 -28.00 -7.15
N CYS A 246 13.25 -28.37 -5.90
CA CYS A 246 12.89 -29.70 -5.39
C CYS A 246 11.37 -29.86 -5.19
N SER A 247 10.89 -31.10 -5.29
CA SER A 247 9.48 -31.45 -5.04
C SER A 247 9.09 -31.28 -3.56
N GLN A 248 7.81 -31.37 -3.22
CA GLN A 248 7.38 -31.32 -1.83
C GLN A 248 7.87 -32.52 -1.02
N GLU A 249 7.88 -33.71 -1.63
CA GLU A 249 8.42 -34.92 -1.01
C GLU A 249 9.91 -34.74 -0.70
N GLU A 250 10.68 -34.17 -1.63
CA GLU A 250 12.10 -33.86 -1.44
C GLU A 250 12.33 -32.79 -0.37
N ARG A 251 11.41 -31.82 -0.21
CA ARG A 251 11.47 -30.84 0.90
C ARG A 251 11.31 -31.52 2.24
N ASP A 252 10.34 -32.41 2.35
CA ASP A 252 10.05 -33.14 3.59
C ASP A 252 11.21 -34.08 3.97
N GLU A 253 11.83 -34.73 2.99
CA GLU A 253 13.01 -35.57 3.18
C GLU A 253 14.25 -34.74 3.57
N PHE A 254 14.50 -33.63 2.88
CA PHE A 254 15.61 -32.74 3.21
C PHE A 254 15.45 -32.14 4.60
N GLU A 255 14.23 -31.76 5.02
CA GLU A 255 14.00 -31.24 6.35
C GLU A 255 14.35 -32.26 7.44
N LYS A 256 13.95 -33.52 7.26
CA LYS A 256 14.31 -34.62 8.17
C LYS A 256 15.82 -34.85 8.20
N TYR A 257 16.44 -34.87 7.02
CA TYR A 257 17.88 -35.04 6.87
C TYR A 257 18.65 -33.89 7.54
N ASP A 258 18.24 -32.64 7.31
CA ASP A 258 18.85 -31.44 7.88
C ASP A 258 18.74 -31.41 9.40
N LYS A 259 17.61 -31.85 9.99
CA LYS A 259 17.46 -31.96 11.46
C LYS A 259 18.46 -32.92 12.10
N VAL A 260 18.83 -34.00 11.40
CA VAL A 260 19.80 -34.99 11.90
C VAL A 260 21.24 -34.53 11.65
N HIS A 261 21.52 -34.05 10.44
CA HIS A 261 22.89 -33.75 9.98
C HIS A 261 23.31 -32.30 10.19
N ASN A 262 22.38 -31.41 10.54
CA ASN A 262 22.55 -29.97 10.75
C ASN A 262 23.20 -29.26 9.54
N ILE A 263 22.71 -29.53 8.34
CA ILE A 263 23.28 -29.00 7.09
C ILE A 263 23.21 -27.47 7.05
N ARG A 264 22.01 -26.88 7.18
CA ARG A 264 21.80 -25.43 7.19
C ARG A 264 22.45 -24.75 8.40
N PRO A 265 22.32 -25.24 9.65
CA PRO A 265 23.03 -24.64 10.79
C PRO A 265 24.55 -24.58 10.61
N LYS A 266 25.18 -25.66 10.13
CA LYS A 266 26.63 -25.68 9.86
C LYS A 266 27.01 -24.69 8.78
N MET A 267 26.28 -24.67 7.66
CA MET A 267 26.51 -23.73 6.57
C MET A 267 26.36 -22.27 7.02
N VAL A 268 25.31 -21.95 7.78
CA VAL A 268 25.09 -20.62 8.34
C VAL A 268 26.22 -20.22 9.29
N SER A 269 26.73 -21.14 10.12
CA SER A 269 27.87 -20.86 11.00
C SER A 269 29.11 -20.46 10.21
N VAL A 270 29.43 -21.20 9.15
CA VAL A 270 30.60 -20.91 8.28
C VAL A 270 30.44 -19.58 7.55
N LEU A 271 29.25 -19.31 6.99
CA LEU A 271 28.97 -18.04 6.31
C LEU A 271 29.04 -16.85 7.27
N ARG A 272 28.49 -17.00 8.48
CA ARG A 272 28.50 -15.95 9.50
C ARG A 272 29.92 -15.59 9.93
N GLU A 273 30.77 -16.58 10.14
CA GLU A 273 32.17 -16.35 10.48
C GLU A 273 32.92 -15.65 9.33
N LYS A 274 32.81 -16.17 8.10
CA LYS A 274 33.49 -15.61 6.93
C LYS A 274 33.06 -14.17 6.63
N PHE A 275 31.76 -13.90 6.70
CA PHE A 275 31.17 -12.62 6.32
C PHE A 275 30.75 -11.76 7.53
N ALA A 276 31.38 -11.98 8.69
CA ALA A 276 31.11 -11.18 9.89
C ALA A 276 31.26 -9.67 9.64
N HIS A 277 32.19 -9.29 8.76
CA HIS A 277 32.46 -7.92 8.36
C HIS A 277 31.42 -7.30 7.40
N PHE A 278 30.46 -8.08 6.89
CA PHE A 278 29.35 -7.57 6.06
C PHE A 278 28.10 -7.19 6.87
N ASN A 279 28.07 -7.51 8.16
CA ASN A 279 26.94 -7.24 9.05
C ASN A 279 25.61 -7.80 8.54
N LEU A 280 25.61 -9.09 8.18
CA LEU A 280 24.45 -9.82 7.66
C LEU A 280 23.80 -10.65 8.76
N THR A 281 22.48 -10.70 8.73
CA THR A 281 21.63 -11.64 9.46
C THR A 281 21.38 -12.87 8.58
N PHE A 282 21.44 -14.05 9.22
CA PHE A 282 21.16 -15.34 8.59
C PHE A 282 20.01 -16.00 9.35
N SER A 283 18.86 -16.18 8.69
CA SER A 283 17.64 -16.71 9.31
C SER A 283 17.24 -18.04 8.67
N ILE A 284 17.34 -19.13 9.43
CA ILE A 284 16.90 -20.45 8.97
C ILE A 284 15.38 -20.51 9.08
N GLY A 285 14.70 -20.73 7.96
CA GLY A 285 13.26 -20.72 7.86
C GLY A 285 12.71 -21.76 6.89
N GLY A 286 11.55 -22.32 7.22
CA GLY A 286 10.92 -23.38 6.42
C GLY A 286 11.76 -24.66 6.34
N GLN A 287 11.51 -25.44 5.29
CA GLN A 287 12.01 -26.82 5.20
C GLN A 287 13.41 -26.94 4.60
N ILE A 288 13.77 -26.04 3.67
CA ILE A 288 14.93 -26.25 2.79
C ILE A 288 15.94 -25.11 2.73
N SER A 289 15.61 -23.93 3.23
CA SER A 289 16.41 -22.71 2.99
C SER A 289 16.70 -21.91 4.24
N PHE A 290 17.50 -20.88 4.07
CA PHE A 290 17.67 -19.77 5.00
C PHE A 290 17.81 -18.46 4.22
N ASP A 291 17.38 -17.36 4.83
CA ASP A 291 17.48 -16.02 4.25
C ASP A 291 18.74 -15.32 4.75
N VAL A 292 19.36 -14.53 3.87
CA VAL A 292 20.54 -13.71 4.12
C VAL A 292 20.21 -12.27 3.76
N PHE A 293 20.26 -11.37 4.75
CA PHE A 293 19.90 -9.96 4.59
C PHE A 293 20.72 -9.10 5.55
N PRO A 294 20.90 -7.79 5.29
CA PRO A 294 21.58 -6.90 6.22
C PRO A 294 20.92 -6.86 7.58
N GLN A 295 21.71 -6.72 8.64
CA GLN A 295 21.17 -6.57 9.99
C GLN A 295 20.23 -5.36 10.06
N GLY A 296 19.08 -5.53 10.72
CA GLY A 296 18.06 -4.49 10.87
C GLY A 296 17.11 -4.34 9.68
N TRP A 297 17.15 -5.27 8.69
CA TRP A 297 16.16 -5.33 7.61
C TRP A 297 14.93 -6.20 7.96
N ASP A 298 14.71 -6.46 9.25
CA ASP A 298 13.42 -6.88 9.80
C ASP A 298 12.42 -5.71 9.84
N LYS A 299 11.23 -5.92 10.42
CA LYS A 299 10.16 -4.89 10.43
C LYS A 299 10.57 -3.58 11.10
N THR A 300 11.59 -3.57 11.97
CA THR A 300 12.11 -2.32 12.55
C THR A 300 12.66 -1.37 11.49
N TYR A 301 13.02 -1.86 10.30
CA TYR A 301 13.50 -1.03 9.20
C TYR A 301 12.53 0.09 8.83
N CYS A 302 11.21 -0.13 8.92
CA CYS A 302 10.23 0.90 8.58
C CYS A 302 10.21 2.08 9.57
N LEU A 303 10.71 1.90 10.81
CA LEU A 303 10.66 2.92 11.85
C LEU A 303 11.49 4.17 11.49
N ARG A 304 12.48 4.03 10.61
CA ARG A 304 13.28 5.16 10.08
C ARG A 304 12.47 6.21 9.33
N TYR A 305 11.25 5.88 8.89
CA TYR A 305 10.36 6.79 8.17
C TYR A 305 9.36 7.50 9.11
N LEU A 306 9.46 7.28 10.43
CA LEU A 306 8.44 7.64 11.41
C LEU A 306 9.00 8.52 12.54
N ASP A 307 10.08 9.27 12.28
CA ASP A 307 10.74 10.12 13.28
C ASP A 307 9.87 11.30 13.73
N GLU A 308 8.82 11.65 12.98
CA GLU A 308 7.86 12.67 13.39
C GLU A 308 6.84 12.19 14.45
N PHE A 309 6.76 10.88 14.71
CA PHE A 309 5.80 10.30 15.65
C PHE A 309 6.42 10.11 17.03
N GLN A 310 5.73 10.59 18.05
CA GLN A 310 6.10 10.44 19.46
C GLN A 310 5.63 9.11 20.02
N GLU A 311 4.52 8.60 19.51
CA GLU A 311 3.90 7.34 19.96
C GLU A 311 3.60 6.47 18.73
N ILE A 312 4.23 5.29 18.68
CA ILE A 312 4.08 4.32 17.60
C ILE A 312 3.52 3.06 18.21
N HIS A 313 2.25 2.75 17.95
CA HIS A 313 1.70 1.45 18.29
C HIS A 313 2.03 0.45 17.19
N PHE A 314 2.36 -0.78 17.55
CA PHE A 314 2.53 -1.86 16.60
C PHE A 314 1.65 -3.06 16.97
N PHE A 315 0.87 -3.57 16.02
CA PHE A 315 0.03 -4.76 16.18
C PHE A 315 0.57 -5.90 15.31
N GLY A 316 0.77 -7.08 15.90
CA GLY A 316 1.30 -8.26 15.20
C GLY A 316 0.91 -9.60 15.85
N ASP A 317 0.86 -10.67 15.05
CA ASP A 317 0.48 -12.01 15.50
C ASP A 317 1.67 -12.87 15.95
N LYS A 318 2.86 -12.63 15.38
CA LYS A 318 4.08 -13.43 15.59
C LYS A 318 5.13 -12.67 16.38
N THR A 319 4.73 -12.16 17.54
CA THR A 319 5.56 -11.36 18.45
C THR A 319 6.48 -12.20 19.35
N TYR A 320 6.29 -13.52 19.37
CA TYR A 320 7.17 -14.44 20.10
C TYR A 320 8.58 -14.48 19.48
N LYS A 321 9.59 -14.82 20.28
CA LYS A 321 10.98 -14.91 19.84
C LYS A 321 11.13 -15.84 18.61
N GLY A 322 11.63 -15.28 17.51
CA GLY A 322 11.79 -15.97 16.22
C GLY A 322 10.61 -15.82 15.26
N GLY A 323 9.51 -15.21 15.71
CA GLY A 323 8.46 -14.70 14.83
C GLY A 323 8.90 -13.41 14.12
N ASN A 324 8.30 -13.11 12.98
CA ASN A 324 8.69 -11.97 12.13
C ASN A 324 8.24 -10.60 12.68
N ASP A 325 7.45 -10.57 13.74
CA ASP A 325 7.03 -9.34 14.44
C ASP A 325 7.87 -9.07 15.69
N HIS A 326 8.71 -10.02 16.09
CA HIS A 326 9.39 -9.96 17.39
C HIS A 326 10.24 -8.70 17.53
N GLU A 327 11.09 -8.39 16.55
CA GLU A 327 12.03 -7.28 16.63
C GLU A 327 11.32 -5.91 16.67
N ILE A 328 10.24 -5.74 15.89
CA ILE A 328 9.47 -4.49 15.91
C ILE A 328 8.62 -4.38 17.18
N TYR A 329 8.06 -5.49 17.68
CA TYR A 329 7.28 -5.53 18.91
C TYR A 329 8.12 -5.18 20.15
N GLU A 330 9.35 -5.69 20.24
CA GLU A 330 10.29 -5.41 21.33
C GLU A 330 11.04 -4.08 21.16
N SER A 331 10.82 -3.35 20.07
CA SER A 331 11.52 -2.09 19.81
C SER A 331 11.11 -1.03 20.84
N GLU A 332 12.09 -0.37 21.46
CA GLU A 332 11.87 0.75 22.40
C GLU A 332 11.09 1.92 21.78
N ARG A 333 11.05 2.02 20.44
CA ARG A 333 10.28 3.04 19.70
C ARG A 333 8.79 2.72 19.63
N THR A 334 8.38 1.50 19.98
CA THR A 334 7.01 1.04 19.78
C THR A 334 6.34 0.64 21.09
N VAL A 335 5.02 0.84 21.14
CA VAL A 335 4.12 0.19 22.08
C VAL A 335 3.55 -1.03 21.37
N GLY A 336 4.11 -2.21 21.66
CA GLY A 336 3.74 -3.46 21.01
C GLY A 336 2.45 -4.09 21.56
N HIS A 337 1.59 -4.56 20.65
CA HIS A 337 0.31 -5.23 20.93
C HIS A 337 0.30 -6.59 20.23
N THR A 338 0.36 -7.67 21.00
CA THR A 338 0.17 -9.01 20.46
C THR A 338 -1.31 -9.22 20.17
N VAL A 339 -1.62 -9.65 18.95
CA VAL A 339 -2.98 -10.02 18.54
C VAL A 339 -3.05 -11.48 18.13
N THR A 340 -4.23 -12.07 18.25
CA THR A 340 -4.48 -13.48 17.90
C THR A 340 -5.32 -13.64 16.64
N SER A 341 -5.98 -12.56 16.20
CA SER A 341 -6.83 -12.56 15.01
C SER A 341 -7.18 -11.13 14.57
N PRO A 342 -7.73 -10.96 13.36
CA PRO A 342 -8.28 -9.67 12.92
C PRO A 342 -9.37 -9.09 13.83
N ASP A 343 -10.18 -9.94 14.46
CA ASP A 343 -11.22 -9.48 15.39
C ASP A 343 -10.60 -8.92 16.68
N ASP A 344 -9.56 -9.59 17.21
CA ASP A 344 -8.78 -9.14 18.37
C ASP A 344 -8.09 -7.80 18.09
N THR A 345 -7.49 -7.63 16.90
CA THR A 345 -6.95 -6.33 16.44
C THR A 345 -7.98 -5.21 16.52
N MET A 346 -9.20 -5.44 16.04
CA MET A 346 -10.28 -4.45 16.09
C MET A 346 -10.71 -4.12 17.52
N GLU A 347 -10.81 -5.13 18.39
CA GLU A 347 -11.19 -4.96 19.80
C GLU A 347 -10.17 -4.12 20.57
N GLN A 348 -8.88 -4.45 20.44
CA GLN A 348 -7.80 -3.69 21.07
C GLN A 348 -7.74 -2.25 20.54
N CYS A 349 -7.84 -2.05 19.22
CA CYS A 349 -7.84 -0.71 18.64
C CYS A 349 -9.04 0.14 19.10
N LYS A 350 -10.24 -0.47 19.26
CA LYS A 350 -11.40 0.25 19.81
C LYS A 350 -11.14 0.71 21.24
N ALA A 351 -10.61 -0.17 22.08
CA ALA A 351 -10.31 0.16 23.48
C ALA A 351 -9.27 1.29 23.61
N LEU A 352 -8.24 1.29 22.74
CA LEU A 352 -7.14 2.25 22.79
C LEU A 352 -7.48 3.61 22.15
N PHE A 353 -8.18 3.61 21.03
CA PHE A 353 -8.27 4.80 20.17
C PHE A 353 -9.67 5.38 20.02
N LEU A 354 -10.72 4.57 20.22
CA LEU A 354 -12.11 4.93 19.93
C LEU A 354 -13.01 4.93 21.18
N SER A 355 -12.41 4.87 22.37
CA SER A 355 -13.09 4.89 23.67
C SER A 355 -13.41 6.29 24.19
#